data_AF-A0A914QHN5-F1
#
_entry.id   AF-A0A914QHN5-F1
#
_cell.length_a   1.000
_cell.length_b   1.000
_cell.length_c   1.000
_cell.angle_alpha   90.00
_cell.angle_beta   90.00
_cell.angle_gamma   90.00
#
_symmetry.space_group_name_H-M   'P 1'
#
loop_
_entity.id
_entity.type
_entity.pdbx_description
1 polymer ?
#
loop_
_entity_poly.entity_id
_entity_poly.type
_entity_poly.pdbx_seq_one_letter_code
_entity_poly.pdbx_strand_id
1 'polypeptide(L)'
;MKVTFLFLIAIVAVFCKEEVDLSHGFGEDIDWVSWDNALDLAKEQNKPVFLLIHKTWCGACKALKKNFKGSNKRTELLELSKKFVMVNLEDDEEPDDERYAPDGAYIPRLFFLGK
;
A
#
# COMPACT_ATOMS: atom_id res chain seq x y z
N MET A 1 -25.90 -50.82 -8.51
CA MET A 1 -24.49 -51.01 -8.18
C MET A 1 -23.68 -50.10 -9.10
N LYS A 2 -23.10 -49.00 -8.56
CA LYS A 2 -21.86 -48.31 -9.00
C LYS A 2 -21.87 -47.74 -10.45
N VAL A 3 -21.61 -46.46 -10.75
CA VAL A 3 -20.71 -45.47 -10.15
C VAL A 3 -21.18 -44.06 -10.55
N THR A 4 -21.33 -43.25 -9.52
CA THR A 4 -21.26 -41.79 -9.44
C THR A 4 -20.04 -41.21 -10.15
N PHE A 5 -20.20 -40.30 -11.12
CA PHE A 5 -19.12 -39.40 -11.55
C PHE A 5 -19.77 -38.04 -11.88
N LEU A 6 -20.17 -37.27 -10.86
CA LEU A 6 -19.35 -36.18 -10.31
C LEU A 6 -18.65 -35.33 -11.40
N PHE A 7 -19.40 -34.85 -12.39
CA PHE A 7 -19.06 -33.64 -13.15
C PHE A 7 -19.72 -32.41 -12.51
N LEU A 8 -19.56 -32.28 -11.19
CA LEU A 8 -20.08 -31.18 -10.38
C LEU A 8 -18.94 -30.56 -9.57
N ILE A 9 -17.79 -30.38 -10.21
CA ILE A 9 -16.68 -29.58 -9.70
C ILE A 9 -16.00 -28.95 -10.93
N ALA A 10 -16.68 -28.02 -11.59
CA ALA A 10 -15.98 -26.83 -12.07
C ALA A 10 -15.93 -25.94 -10.83
N ILE A 11 -14.98 -26.14 -9.91
CA ILE A 11 -13.69 -25.42 -9.90
C ILE A 11 -13.83 -24.06 -10.60
N VAL A 12 -14.85 -23.29 -10.19
CA VAL A 12 -14.61 -21.88 -9.95
C VAL A 12 -13.68 -21.88 -8.74
N ALA A 13 -12.38 -22.08 -8.99
CA ALA A 13 -11.36 -21.60 -8.10
C ALA A 13 -11.49 -20.08 -8.13
N VAL A 14 -12.50 -19.58 -7.42
CA VAL A 14 -12.51 -18.23 -6.90
C VAL A 14 -11.26 -18.21 -6.03
N PHE A 15 -10.16 -17.76 -6.61
CA PHE A 15 -9.06 -17.22 -5.83
C PHE A 15 -9.69 -16.05 -5.07
N CYS A 16 -10.23 -16.31 -3.88
CA CYS A 16 -10.43 -15.29 -2.88
C CYS A 16 -9.02 -14.81 -2.56
N LYS A 17 -8.56 -13.80 -3.31
CA LYS A 17 -7.41 -13.01 -2.89
C LYS A 17 -7.86 -12.37 -1.58
N GLU A 18 -7.26 -12.81 -0.49
CA GLU A 18 -7.47 -12.19 0.81
C GLU A 18 -7.13 -10.71 0.62
N GLU A 19 -8.13 -9.83 0.73
CA GLU A 19 -7.93 -8.39 0.59
C GLU A 19 -7.20 -7.91 1.85
N VAL A 20 -5.87 -7.90 1.77
CA VAL A 20 -5.01 -7.34 2.80
C VAL A 20 -5.21 -5.82 2.78
N ASP A 21 -5.60 -5.25 3.93
CA ASP A 21 -5.71 -3.79 4.08
C ASP A 21 -4.31 -3.15 4.06
N LEU A 22 -3.92 -2.63 2.91
CA LEU A 22 -2.65 -1.92 2.70
C LEU A 22 -2.73 -0.44 3.11
N SER A 23 -3.89 0.04 3.58
CA SER A 23 -4.01 1.43 4.01
C SER A 23 -3.36 1.66 5.36
N HIS A 24 -3.31 0.62 6.21
CA HIS A 24 -2.89 0.70 7.62
C HIS A 24 -3.56 1.89 8.35
N GLY A 25 -4.78 2.25 7.97
CA GLY A 25 -5.52 3.38 8.53
C GLY A 25 -5.07 4.77 8.04
N PHE A 26 -4.29 4.90 6.96
CA PHE A 26 -4.01 6.17 6.28
C PHE A 26 -5.09 6.57 5.27
N GLY A 27 -6.20 5.83 5.21
CA GLY A 27 -7.37 6.10 4.38
C GLY A 27 -7.57 4.99 3.36
N GLU A 28 -8.62 4.19 3.57
CA GLU A 28 -9.01 3.04 2.73
C GLU A 28 -9.49 3.45 1.34
N ASP A 29 -9.80 4.74 1.16
CA ASP A 29 -10.24 5.40 -0.07
C ASP A 29 -9.06 5.86 -0.97
N ILE A 30 -7.82 5.61 -0.56
CA ILE A 30 -6.63 5.73 -1.42
C ILE A 30 -6.31 4.35 -1.99
N ASP A 31 -5.97 4.29 -3.28
CA ASP A 31 -5.55 3.07 -3.97
C ASP A 31 -4.11 2.69 -3.58
N TRP A 32 -3.98 2.00 -2.45
CA TRP A 32 -2.70 1.50 -1.93
C TRP A 32 -2.30 0.20 -2.62
N VAL A 33 -1.03 0.10 -3.00
CA VAL A 33 -0.48 -1.11 -3.61
C VAL A 33 0.69 -1.66 -2.80
N SER A 34 0.91 -2.97 -2.89
CA SER A 34 2.01 -3.63 -2.19
C SER A 34 3.36 -3.19 -2.77
N TRP A 35 4.39 -3.15 -1.92
CA TRP A 35 5.75 -2.81 -2.33
C TRP A 35 6.25 -3.63 -3.51
N ASP A 36 6.01 -4.95 -3.47
CA ASP A 36 6.43 -5.91 -4.50
C ASP A 36 5.91 -5.57 -5.90
N ASN A 37 4.73 -4.94 -6.00
CA ASN A 37 4.12 -4.57 -7.28
C ASN A 37 4.34 -3.10 -7.65
N ALA A 38 4.73 -2.26 -6.71
CA ALA A 38 4.71 -0.81 -6.85
C ALA A 38 5.64 -0.30 -7.96
N LEU A 39 6.86 -0.86 -8.05
CA LEU A 39 7.86 -0.40 -9.01
C LEU A 39 7.50 -0.79 -10.45
N ASP A 40 6.88 -1.95 -10.66
CA ASP A 40 6.45 -2.38 -11.98
C ASP A 40 5.20 -1.61 -12.42
N LEU A 41 4.26 -1.38 -11.51
CA LEU A 41 3.08 -0.56 -11.75
C LEU A 41 3.45 0.90 -12.06
N ALA A 42 4.46 1.44 -11.38
CA ALA A 42 4.97 2.80 -11.63
C ALA A 42 5.49 2.96 -13.06
N LYS A 43 6.23 1.96 -13.56
CA LYS A 43 6.72 1.93 -14.95
C LYS A 43 5.58 1.78 -15.94
N GLU A 44 4.66 0.83 -15.70
CA GLU A 44 3.52 0.57 -16.58
C GLU A 44 2.59 1.78 -16.71
N GLN A 45 2.26 2.41 -15.58
CA GLN A 45 1.39 3.59 -15.55
C GLN A 45 2.12 4.91 -15.84
N ASN A 46 3.45 4.89 -15.95
CA ASN A 46 4.30 6.08 -16.07
C ASN A 46 4.02 7.11 -14.96
N LYS A 47 3.88 6.63 -13.73
CA LYS A 47 3.62 7.43 -12.52
C LYS A 47 4.77 7.29 -11.53
N PRO A 48 5.17 8.37 -10.84
CA PRO A 48 6.09 8.27 -9.72
C PRO A 48 5.47 7.49 -8.55
N VAL A 49 6.32 6.91 -7.69
CA VAL A 49 5.87 6.24 -6.46
C VAL A 49 5.86 7.24 -5.31
N PHE A 50 4.77 7.28 -4.56
CA PHE A 50 4.73 7.84 -3.21
C PHE A 50 4.93 6.70 -2.22
N LEU A 51 6.02 6.73 -1.46
CA LEU A 51 6.35 5.71 -0.49
C LEU A 51 6.31 6.30 0.92
N LEU A 52 5.42 5.77 1.75
CA LEU A 52 5.32 6.09 3.17
C LEU A 52 5.84 4.93 4.00
N ILE A 53 6.80 5.19 4.89
CA ILE A 53 7.33 4.22 5.85
C ILE A 53 7.01 4.71 7.25
N HIS A 54 6.34 3.88 8.05
CA HIS A 54 5.98 4.20 9.42
C HIS A 54 5.98 2.99 10.34
N LYS A 55 5.91 3.24 11.66
CA LYS A 55 5.79 2.17 12.66
C LYS A 55 4.60 2.39 13.58
N THR A 56 4.01 1.31 14.09
CA THR A 56 2.81 1.33 14.95
C THR A 56 3.05 1.99 16.29
N TRP A 57 4.26 1.93 16.82
CA TRP A 57 4.63 2.51 18.12
C TRP A 57 5.02 4.00 18.05
N CYS A 58 5.18 4.56 16.85
CA CYS A 58 5.65 5.92 16.63
C CYS A 58 4.55 6.98 16.82
N GLY A 59 4.79 7.93 17.74
CA GLY A 59 3.83 8.99 18.06
C GLY A 59 3.58 9.96 16.90
N ALA A 60 4.63 10.38 16.18
CA ALA A 60 4.52 11.24 15.01
C ALA A 60 3.72 10.57 13.87
N CYS A 61 3.93 9.28 13.68
CA CYS A 61 3.24 8.45 12.69
C CYS A 61 1.72 8.41 12.96
N LYS A 62 1.32 8.23 14.23
CA LYS A 62 -0.09 8.30 14.66
C LYS A 62 -0.70 9.68 14.40
N ALA A 63 0.05 10.76 14.63
CA ALA A 63 -0.42 12.11 14.35
C ALA A 63 -0.61 12.34 12.84
N LEU A 64 0.34 11.89 12.01
CA LEU A 64 0.24 11.95 10.56
C LEU A 64 -0.98 11.17 10.03
N LYS A 65 -1.19 9.94 10.54
CA LYS A 65 -2.35 9.08 10.22
C LYS A 65 -3.69 9.82 10.47
N LYS A 66 -3.81 10.53 11.59
CA LYS A 66 -4.99 11.36 11.89
C LYS A 66 -5.18 12.50 10.90
N ASN A 67 -4.10 13.18 10.51
CA ASN A 67 -4.15 14.26 9.53
C ASN A 67 -4.56 13.78 8.13
N PHE A 68 -4.06 12.61 7.71
CA PHE A 68 -4.46 11.96 6.44
C PHE A 68 -5.98 11.73 6.39
N LYS A 69 -6.58 11.29 7.50
CA LYS A 69 -8.02 11.02 7.57
C LYS A 69 -8.88 12.28 7.76
N GLY A 70 -8.44 13.22 8.58
CA GLY A 70 -9.29 14.29 9.14
C GLY A 70 -8.97 15.71 8.68
N SER A 71 -7.95 15.91 7.85
CA SER A 71 -7.60 17.26 7.36
C SER A 71 -8.70 17.85 6.46
N ASN A 72 -8.90 19.16 6.53
CA ASN A 72 -9.71 19.90 5.55
C ASN A 72 -9.18 19.80 4.11
N LYS A 73 -7.95 19.32 3.91
CA LYS A 73 -7.35 19.02 2.60
C LYS A 73 -7.53 17.57 2.14
N ARG A 74 -8.37 16.77 2.82
CA ARG A 74 -8.59 15.36 2.49
C ARG A 74 -8.93 15.14 1.01
N THR A 75 -9.84 15.94 0.46
CA THR A 75 -10.26 15.85 -0.93
C THR A 75 -9.11 16.15 -1.89
N GLU A 76 -8.31 17.18 -1.60
CA GLU A 76 -7.13 17.51 -2.41
C GLU A 76 -6.10 16.38 -2.37
N LEU A 77 -5.88 15.78 -1.20
CA LEU A 77 -4.99 14.63 -1.03
C LEU A 77 -5.45 13.41 -1.87
N LEU A 78 -6.76 13.13 -1.91
CA LEU A 78 -7.33 12.07 -2.74
C LEU A 78 -7.15 12.32 -4.24
N GLU A 79 -7.31 13.56 -4.69
CA GLU A 79 -7.10 13.88 -6.11
C GLU A 79 -5.62 13.83 -6.49
N LEU A 80 -4.73 14.22 -5.57
CA LEU A 80 -3.29 14.12 -5.78
C LEU A 80 -2.79 12.68 -5.75
N SER A 81 -3.34 11.82 -4.87
CA SER A 81 -2.89 10.43 -4.74
C SER A 81 -3.02 9.66 -6.06
N LYS A 82 -4.06 9.94 -6.87
CA LYS A 82 -4.27 9.34 -8.19
C LYS A 82 -3.11 9.55 -9.18
N LYS A 83 -2.27 10.55 -8.95
CA LYS A 83 -1.08 10.88 -9.78
C LYS A 83 0.14 10.04 -9.44
N PHE A 84 0.09 9.27 -8.35
CA PHE A 84 1.18 8.45 -7.86
C PHE A 84 0.75 6.99 -7.82
N VAL A 85 1.74 6.09 -7.79
CA VAL A 85 1.56 4.76 -7.22
C VAL A 85 1.76 4.89 -5.71
N MET A 86 0.72 4.65 -4.93
CA MET A 86 0.73 4.89 -3.48
C MET A 86 1.14 3.63 -2.74
N VAL A 87 2.19 3.71 -1.91
CA VAL A 87 2.69 2.62 -1.09
C VAL A 87 2.75 3.07 0.37
N ASN A 88 2.27 2.21 1.25
CA ASN A 88 2.36 2.39 2.69
C ASN A 88 2.98 1.14 3.32
N LEU A 89 4.05 1.31 4.09
CA LEU A 89 4.78 0.22 4.76
C LEU A 89 4.76 0.43 6.28
N GLU A 90 4.16 -0.51 6.98
CA GLU A 90 4.04 -0.58 8.43
C GLU A 90 5.05 -1.59 9.01
N ASP A 91 5.77 -1.20 10.06
CA ASP A 91 6.59 -2.11 10.84
C ASP A 91 7.59 -2.91 9.97
N ASP A 92 7.51 -4.23 9.95
CA ASP A 92 8.50 -5.09 9.28
C ASP A 92 8.37 -5.11 7.75
N GLU A 93 7.43 -4.36 7.18
CA GLU A 93 7.27 -4.17 5.72
C GLU A 93 8.32 -3.22 5.13
N GLU A 94 9.04 -2.48 5.98
CA GLU A 94 10.15 -1.63 5.55
C GLU A 94 11.25 -2.46 4.86
N PRO A 95 11.66 -2.12 3.62
CA PRO A 95 12.72 -2.84 2.93
C PRO A 95 14.07 -2.57 3.60
N ASP A 96 14.85 -3.63 3.82
CA ASP A 96 16.24 -3.54 4.30
C ASP A 96 17.16 -3.07 3.16
N ASP A 97 17.10 -1.78 2.86
CA ASP A 97 17.89 -1.12 1.82
C ASP A 97 18.24 0.31 2.23
N GLU A 98 19.54 0.59 2.30
CA GLU A 98 20.09 1.90 2.71
C GLU A 98 19.58 3.07 1.85
N ARG A 99 19.12 2.82 0.63
CA ARG A 99 18.52 3.84 -0.24
C ARG A 99 17.26 4.48 0.36
N TYR A 100 16.57 3.78 1.28
CA TYR A 100 15.40 4.28 1.99
C TYR A 100 15.70 4.77 3.41
N ALA A 101 16.99 4.91 3.75
CA ALA A 101 17.50 5.52 4.98
C ALA A 101 18.78 6.37 4.76
N PRO A 102 18.86 7.23 3.71
CA PRO A 102 20.10 7.93 3.36
C PRO A 102 20.59 8.93 4.42
N ASP A 103 19.68 9.40 5.27
CA ASP A 103 19.91 10.33 6.39
C ASP A 103 19.48 9.73 7.73
N GLY A 104 19.41 8.39 7.79
CA GLY A 104 19.08 7.62 8.98
C GLY A 104 17.67 7.03 8.98
N ALA A 105 17.42 6.17 9.97
CA ALA A 105 16.18 5.38 10.08
C ALA A 105 15.10 6.07 10.95
N TYR A 106 14.97 7.40 10.88
CA TYR A 106 13.89 8.11 11.60
C TYR A 106 12.52 7.75 11.02
N ILE A 107 11.42 7.99 11.75
CA ILE A 107 10.06 7.66 11.28
C ILE A 107 9.05 8.73 11.73
N PRO A 108 8.00 9.02 10.94
CA PRO A 108 7.72 8.47 9.60
C PRO A 108 8.66 9.05 8.52
N ARG A 109 8.83 8.33 7.40
CA ARG A 109 9.56 8.81 6.20
C ARG A 109 8.67 8.78 4.98
N LEU A 110 8.82 9.80 4.14
CA LEU A 110 8.07 9.96 2.90
C LEU A 110 9.05 10.15 1.75
N PHE A 111 8.93 9.31 0.73
CA PHE A 111 9.75 9.39 -0.47
C PHE A 111 8.88 9.56 -1.71
N PHE A 112 9.41 10.30 -2.68
CA PHE A 112 8.90 10.33 -4.04
C PHE A 112 9.95 9.69 -4.93
N LEU A 113 9.66 8.50 -5.45
CA LEU A 113 10.58 7.79 -6.33
C LEU A 113 10.29 8.16 -7.78
N GLY A 114 11.35 8.35 -8.55
CA GLY A 114 11.27 8.63 -9.98
C GLY A 114 10.58 7.52 -10.76
N LYS A 115 10.18 7.86 -11.98
CA LYS A 115 9.62 6.96 -12.99
C LYS A 115 10.71 6.32 -13.83
#